data_AF-A0A0F7VHC6-F1
#
_entry.id   AF-A0A0F7VHC6-F1
#
_cell.length_a   1.000
_cell.length_b   1.000
_cell.length_c   1.000
_cell.angle_alpha   90.00
_cell.angle_beta   90.00
_cell.angle_gamma   90.00
#
_symmetry.space_group_name_H-M   'P 1'
#
loop_
_entity.id
_entity.type
_entity.pdbx_description
1 polymer ?
#
loop_
_entity_poly.entity_id
_entity_poly.type
_entity_poly.pdbx_seq_one_letter_code
_entity_poly.pdbx_strand_id
1 'polypeptide(L)'
;MAPPTRQFHRLSIGQTMPETRAQSSLTPRVAGHPDPSDNDDDSDRGNQDGDDSPVESSSEEDEDEDDDEDEDSSEEESTRASTVRTRSGITYDLRHLDTESEAKAMLGLTGQFEVVNCGATSSGYDFQLLDRPRVHIGSGPPTCTCTTFQSRPGVACHHIFWLLDQLHGCFLPDPASTELALSHDGRPRVRPGIEDLLNGQLEAVADRLKWPYLRVEGDGRTTGMMRAEKVRDVLSAFSPKVLPEDFRQDLVETTAQTRTPEQCVVQGDFEATIFRLAVHDDSVFTSMCKAMPSGACAAIYFDKVQEQSRRLLADFDRYCATGERPAHSSSPLKGPLEVDEVVQQLHRSVSRIHANIALRAPYGSEGAAKALVSILEAIAARNKDALEGNTWGRASFHGEDEDQRNLYHLLIGSDDMDLDPDAELFVIDALFALPPTDLAQHIPKLLEIRSKIEVNRAPKQFLIRLGALIRQTESASAGAASGSGQMGSGQKRPAAGNSRGYSKRSR
;
A
#
# COMPACT_ATOMS: atom_id res chain seq x y z
N MET A 1 -7.09 -24.44 -39.50
CA MET A 1 -7.08 -25.30 -38.29
C MET A 1 -7.30 -24.43 -37.07
N ALA A 2 -8.33 -24.73 -36.29
CA ALA A 2 -8.75 -24.02 -35.09
C ALA A 2 -8.47 -24.89 -33.84
N PRO A 3 -8.32 -24.28 -32.65
CA PRO A 3 -7.54 -24.81 -31.53
C PRO A 3 -8.32 -25.82 -30.65
N PRO A 4 -7.62 -26.71 -29.92
CA PRO A 4 -8.27 -27.72 -29.09
C PRO A 4 -8.53 -27.20 -27.66
N THR A 5 -9.75 -26.71 -27.42
CA THR A 5 -10.28 -26.41 -26.06
C THR A 5 -11.41 -27.37 -25.70
N ARG A 6 -11.12 -28.66 -25.42
CA ARG A 6 -12.15 -29.61 -24.94
C ARG A 6 -11.67 -30.69 -23.97
N GLN A 7 -10.88 -30.35 -22.95
CA GLN A 7 -10.56 -31.30 -21.87
C GLN A 7 -10.64 -30.77 -20.42
N PHE A 8 -11.29 -29.64 -20.16
CA PHE A 8 -11.41 -29.08 -18.79
C PHE A 8 -12.84 -28.99 -18.22
N HIS A 9 -13.78 -29.83 -18.68
CA HIS A 9 -15.18 -29.78 -18.21
C HIS A 9 -15.58 -30.84 -17.15
N ARG A 10 -14.63 -31.48 -16.46
CA ARG A 10 -14.96 -32.56 -15.50
C ARG A 10 -14.24 -32.53 -14.14
N LEU A 11 -14.03 -31.35 -13.57
CA LEU A 11 -13.67 -31.25 -12.14
C LEU A 11 -14.71 -30.39 -11.41
N SER A 12 -15.69 -31.08 -10.80
CA SER A 12 -16.63 -30.51 -9.84
C SER A 12 -16.06 -30.74 -8.44
N ILE A 13 -15.82 -29.67 -7.69
CA ILE A 13 -15.31 -29.74 -6.31
C ILE A 13 -16.49 -30.02 -5.39
N GLY A 14 -16.68 -31.29 -5.06
CA GLY A 14 -17.54 -31.74 -3.97
C GLY A 14 -16.83 -31.60 -2.62
N GLN A 15 -17.60 -31.17 -1.62
CA GLN A 15 -17.25 -31.10 -0.20
C GLN A 15 -16.58 -32.39 0.29
N THR A 16 -15.38 -32.25 0.87
CA THR A 16 -14.84 -32.92 2.08
C THR A 16 -13.31 -32.82 2.07
N MET A 17 -12.74 -31.88 2.82
CA MET A 17 -11.30 -31.85 3.13
C MET A 17 -11.13 -32.29 4.59
N PRO A 18 -10.42 -33.40 4.88
CA PRO A 18 -10.19 -33.86 6.24
C PRO A 18 -9.10 -33.04 6.94
N GLU A 19 -9.29 -32.82 8.25
CA GLU A 19 -8.39 -32.17 9.18
C GLU A 19 -7.07 -32.96 9.33
N THR A 20 -5.93 -32.34 9.04
CA THR A 20 -4.61 -32.92 9.36
C THR A 20 -4.16 -32.50 10.75
N ARG A 21 -4.15 -33.49 11.65
CA ARG A 21 -3.61 -33.45 13.00
C ARG A 21 -2.08 -33.63 13.00
N ALA A 22 -1.50 -32.93 13.96
CA ALA A 22 -0.11 -32.80 14.38
C ALA A 22 0.72 -34.09 14.58
N GLN A 23 2.04 -33.89 14.41
CA GLN A 23 3.18 -34.44 15.17
C GLN A 23 3.44 -35.96 15.14
N SER A 24 4.64 -36.33 14.69
CA SER A 24 5.36 -37.44 15.28
C SER A 24 6.86 -37.13 15.41
N SER A 25 7.35 -37.48 16.58
CA SER A 25 8.64 -37.23 17.19
C SER A 25 9.68 -38.28 16.76
N LEU A 26 10.91 -37.82 16.56
CA LEU A 26 12.10 -38.65 16.39
C LEU A 26 12.62 -39.15 17.75
N THR A 27 12.85 -40.46 17.87
CA THR A 27 13.94 -41.03 18.69
C THR A 27 14.55 -42.26 17.98
N PRO A 28 15.87 -42.54 18.14
CA PRO A 28 16.61 -43.48 17.31
C PRO A 28 16.97 -44.82 18.00
N ARG A 29 17.13 -45.90 17.23
CA ARG A 29 17.84 -47.16 17.59
C ARG A 29 18.09 -47.98 16.31
N VAL A 30 19.31 -47.99 15.76
CA VAL A 30 20.45 -48.93 15.99
C VAL A 30 20.22 -50.38 15.52
N ALA A 31 20.93 -50.70 14.41
CA ALA A 31 21.62 -51.93 13.98
C ALA A 31 20.87 -53.24 13.65
N GLY A 32 21.12 -53.74 12.42
CA GLY A 32 21.01 -55.16 12.04
C GLY A 32 20.79 -55.43 10.55
N HIS A 33 21.87 -55.65 9.78
CA HIS A 33 21.90 -56.37 8.48
C HIS A 33 21.78 -57.90 8.71
N PRO A 34 21.63 -58.82 7.69
CA PRO A 34 21.74 -58.66 6.23
C PRO A 34 20.64 -59.35 5.36
N ASP A 35 20.71 -59.07 4.04
CA ASP A 35 20.31 -59.74 2.76
C ASP A 35 19.94 -61.26 2.73
N PRO A 36 19.48 -61.91 1.59
CA PRO A 36 19.56 -61.53 0.16
C PRO A 36 18.38 -61.96 -0.78
N SER A 37 18.61 -61.86 -2.11
CA SER A 37 18.09 -62.62 -3.28
C SER A 37 16.80 -62.10 -3.95
N ASP A 38 16.89 -61.53 -5.16
CA ASP A 38 17.01 -62.13 -6.52
C ASP A 38 15.64 -62.33 -7.16
N ASN A 39 15.36 -61.61 -8.25
CA ASN A 39 15.04 -62.22 -9.55
C ASN A 39 14.85 -61.14 -10.63
N ASP A 40 15.61 -61.37 -11.69
CA ASP A 40 15.50 -60.83 -13.05
C ASP A 40 14.11 -61.08 -13.66
N ASP A 41 13.72 -60.33 -14.69
CA ASP A 41 13.71 -60.82 -16.08
C ASP A 41 12.83 -59.96 -17.02
N ASP A 42 13.28 -59.99 -18.27
CA ASP A 42 13.01 -59.27 -19.51
C ASP A 42 11.57 -59.13 -20.04
N SER A 43 11.41 -58.17 -20.96
CA SER A 43 10.86 -58.30 -22.34
C SER A 43 10.21 -56.96 -22.77
N ASP A 44 10.84 -56.12 -23.58
CA ASP A 44 11.00 -56.22 -25.05
C ASP A 44 9.67 -56.42 -25.81
N ARG A 45 9.22 -55.37 -26.52
CA ARG A 45 8.54 -55.44 -27.84
C ARG A 45 8.66 -54.11 -28.57
N GLY A 46 9.54 -54.08 -29.57
CA GLY A 46 9.52 -53.11 -30.67
C GLY A 46 8.47 -53.42 -31.75
N ASN A 47 8.18 -52.40 -32.55
CA ASN A 47 7.87 -52.41 -34.00
C ASN A 47 7.67 -50.92 -34.38
N GLN A 48 8.56 -50.21 -35.09
CA GLN A 48 9.01 -50.31 -36.49
C GLN A 48 7.92 -50.18 -37.56
N ASP A 49 8.31 -49.41 -38.59
CA ASP A 49 7.71 -49.14 -39.91
C ASP A 49 6.87 -47.85 -40.00
N GLY A 50 7.15 -46.86 -40.87
CA GLY A 50 8.08 -46.74 -41.99
C GLY A 50 7.40 -45.99 -43.15
N ASP A 51 8.12 -45.06 -43.80
CA ASP A 51 7.88 -44.52 -45.17
C ASP A 51 6.57 -43.73 -45.41
N ASP A 52 6.42 -42.77 -46.33
CA ASP A 52 7.21 -42.16 -47.41
C ASP A 52 6.46 -40.84 -47.76
N SER A 53 7.12 -39.88 -48.42
CA SER A 53 6.46 -38.71 -49.08
C SER A 53 5.99 -39.15 -50.49
N PRO A 54 5.61 -38.31 -51.51
CA PRO A 54 5.40 -36.85 -51.61
C PRO A 54 4.19 -36.42 -52.52
N VAL A 55 4.16 -35.12 -52.91
CA VAL A 55 3.65 -34.47 -54.16
C VAL A 55 2.15 -34.19 -54.48
N GLU A 56 1.89 -32.89 -54.73
CA GLU A 56 1.26 -32.23 -55.92
C GLU A 56 -0.27 -32.27 -56.22
N SER A 57 -0.84 -31.04 -56.26
CA SER A 57 -1.51 -30.38 -57.42
C SER A 57 -3.00 -30.53 -57.79
N SER A 58 -3.50 -29.43 -58.40
CA SER A 58 -4.73 -29.12 -59.19
C SER A 58 -6.07 -29.01 -58.45
N SER A 59 -7.03 -28.13 -58.77
CA SER A 59 -7.40 -27.34 -59.98
C SER A 59 -8.26 -26.13 -59.53
N GLU A 60 -8.07 -24.89 -60.02
CA GLU A 60 -8.57 -24.28 -61.28
C GLU A 60 -10.09 -24.40 -61.50
N GLU A 61 -10.77 -23.25 -61.60
CA GLU A 61 -11.71 -22.90 -62.68
C GLU A 61 -12.00 -21.38 -62.65
N ASP A 62 -11.57 -20.75 -63.74
CA ASP A 62 -11.81 -19.38 -64.20
C ASP A 62 -13.23 -19.19 -64.72
N GLU A 63 -13.77 -17.96 -64.68
CA GLU A 63 -14.52 -17.38 -65.81
C GLU A 63 -14.30 -15.86 -65.84
N ASP A 64 -13.68 -15.43 -66.95
CA ASP A 64 -13.51 -14.06 -67.42
C ASP A 64 -14.84 -13.48 -67.93
N GLU A 65 -14.98 -12.15 -67.93
CA GLU A 65 -15.46 -11.41 -69.10
C GLU A 65 -15.16 -9.90 -68.94
N ASP A 66 -14.46 -9.39 -69.96
CA ASP A 66 -13.98 -8.03 -70.17
C ASP A 66 -15.12 -7.02 -70.38
N ASP A 67 -14.86 -5.74 -70.08
CA ASP A 67 -15.19 -4.65 -71.00
C ASP A 67 -14.39 -3.38 -70.62
N ASP A 68 -13.53 -2.98 -71.55
CA ASP A 68 -12.81 -1.70 -71.59
C ASP A 68 -13.74 -0.58 -72.09
N GLU A 69 -13.88 0.52 -71.34
CA GLU A 69 -14.13 1.84 -71.92
C GLU A 69 -13.34 2.92 -71.15
N ASP A 70 -12.50 3.63 -71.91
CA ASP A 70 -11.63 4.73 -71.52
C ASP A 70 -12.38 6.04 -71.19
N GLU A 71 -11.62 6.98 -70.60
CA GLU A 71 -11.85 8.44 -70.53
C GLU A 71 -12.90 8.95 -69.51
N ASP A 72 -12.45 9.57 -68.41
CA ASP A 72 -12.15 11.01 -68.45
C ASP A 72 -11.46 11.49 -67.17
N SER A 73 -10.66 12.53 -67.36
CA SER A 73 -9.91 13.27 -66.36
C SER A 73 -10.79 13.89 -65.27
N SER A 74 -10.48 13.59 -64.00
CA SER A 74 -10.49 14.63 -62.96
C SER A 74 -9.44 14.34 -61.89
N GLU A 75 -8.33 15.07 -62.01
CA GLU A 75 -7.45 15.39 -60.90
C GLU A 75 -8.26 16.15 -59.83
N GLU A 76 -9.00 15.42 -59.00
CA GLU A 76 -9.40 15.95 -57.70
C GLU A 76 -8.33 15.51 -56.71
N GLU A 77 -7.27 16.31 -56.69
CA GLU A 77 -6.35 16.48 -55.57
C GLU A 77 -7.20 16.76 -54.32
N SER A 78 -7.68 15.67 -53.70
CA SER A 78 -8.39 15.69 -52.44
C SER A 78 -7.38 16.19 -51.43
N THR A 79 -7.42 17.50 -51.19
CA THR A 79 -6.68 18.21 -50.15
C THR A 79 -6.65 17.37 -48.87
N ARG A 80 -5.56 16.60 -48.70
CA ARG A 80 -5.31 15.77 -47.52
C ARG A 80 -5.50 16.68 -46.32
N ALA A 81 -6.54 16.45 -45.54
CA ALA A 81 -6.81 17.22 -44.33
C ALA A 81 -5.56 17.14 -43.44
N SER A 82 -4.74 18.17 -43.50
CA SER A 82 -3.41 18.16 -42.89
C SER A 82 -3.48 18.50 -41.40
N THR A 83 -4.70 18.54 -40.85
CA THR A 83 -5.00 18.85 -39.47
C THR A 83 -5.90 17.77 -38.85
N VAL A 84 -5.65 17.44 -37.59
CA VAL A 84 -6.32 16.36 -36.86
C VAL A 84 -6.81 16.88 -35.54
N ARG A 85 -8.11 16.76 -35.28
CA ARG A 85 -8.68 17.07 -33.97
C ARG A 85 -8.68 15.84 -33.07
N THR A 86 -8.13 15.95 -31.88
CA THR A 86 -7.99 14.83 -30.94
C THR A 86 -9.07 14.81 -29.89
N ARG A 87 -9.09 13.73 -29.09
CA ARG A 87 -10.02 13.57 -27.98
C ARG A 87 -9.79 14.55 -26.83
N SER A 88 -8.55 15.05 -26.67
CA SER A 88 -8.25 16.12 -25.71
C SER A 88 -8.87 17.47 -26.13
N GLY A 89 -9.34 17.56 -27.37
CA GLY A 89 -9.95 18.76 -27.95
C GLY A 89 -9.01 19.58 -28.82
N ILE A 90 -7.70 19.28 -28.79
CA ILE A 90 -6.64 19.99 -29.49
C ILE A 90 -6.65 19.66 -30.99
N THR A 91 -6.38 20.64 -31.83
CA THR A 91 -6.18 20.43 -33.28
C THR A 91 -4.68 20.44 -33.59
N TYR A 92 -4.15 19.37 -34.16
CA TYR A 92 -2.75 19.27 -34.55
C TYR A 92 -2.56 19.43 -36.05
N ASP A 93 -1.56 20.22 -36.45
CA ASP A 93 -1.11 20.37 -37.84
C ASP A 93 0.04 19.41 -38.13
N LEU A 94 -0.15 18.55 -39.14
CA LEU A 94 0.75 17.47 -39.54
C LEU A 94 1.58 17.79 -40.80
N ARG A 95 1.40 18.97 -41.42
CA ARG A 95 2.05 19.35 -42.70
C ARG A 95 3.58 19.27 -42.70
N HIS A 96 4.19 19.25 -41.52
CA HIS A 96 5.63 19.23 -41.33
C HIS A 96 6.21 17.84 -41.04
N LEU A 97 5.37 16.79 -41.05
CA LEU A 97 5.78 15.41 -40.88
C LEU A 97 5.98 14.72 -42.23
N ASP A 98 6.92 13.77 -42.28
CA ASP A 98 7.01 12.83 -43.40
C ASP A 98 5.85 11.82 -43.33
N THR A 99 5.53 11.18 -44.46
CA THR A 99 4.36 10.29 -44.59
C THR A 99 4.33 9.17 -43.53
N GLU A 100 5.49 8.67 -43.11
CA GLU A 100 5.59 7.63 -42.08
C GLU A 100 5.29 8.18 -40.67
N SER A 101 5.78 9.39 -40.35
CA SER A 101 5.49 10.05 -39.07
C SER A 101 4.06 10.58 -39.01
N GLU A 102 3.51 11.03 -40.14
CA GLU A 102 2.10 11.41 -40.28
C GLU A 102 1.19 10.24 -39.94
N ALA A 103 1.44 9.05 -40.49
CA ALA A 103 0.68 7.84 -40.18
C ALA A 103 0.80 7.45 -38.69
N LYS A 104 2.00 7.56 -38.09
CA LYS A 104 2.21 7.30 -36.65
C LYS A 104 1.49 8.32 -35.77
N ALA A 105 1.50 9.59 -36.15
CA ALA A 105 0.78 10.66 -35.47
C ALA A 105 -0.71 10.42 -35.54
N MET A 106 -1.26 10.10 -36.72
CA MET A 106 -2.66 9.72 -36.90
C MET A 106 -3.08 8.58 -35.96
N LEU A 107 -2.30 7.50 -35.92
CA LEU A 107 -2.57 6.35 -35.04
C LEU A 107 -2.51 6.71 -33.55
N GLY A 108 -1.54 7.53 -33.14
CA GLY A 108 -1.42 7.97 -31.74
C GLY A 108 -2.53 8.92 -31.31
N LEU A 109 -2.83 9.93 -32.12
CA LEU A 109 -3.77 11.01 -31.82
C LEU A 109 -5.24 10.58 -31.89
N THR A 110 -5.56 9.57 -32.71
CA THR A 110 -6.91 8.99 -32.81
C THR A 110 -7.08 7.69 -32.03
N GLY A 111 -5.97 7.05 -31.66
CA GLY A 111 -5.93 5.81 -30.89
C GLY A 111 -6.32 5.98 -29.43
N GLN A 112 -6.39 4.85 -28.74
CA GLN A 112 -6.68 4.79 -27.31
C GLN A 112 -5.69 3.86 -26.63
N PHE A 113 -4.96 4.41 -25.67
CA PHE A 113 -4.04 3.67 -24.82
C PHE A 113 -4.42 3.89 -23.36
N GLU A 114 -3.92 3.03 -22.48
CA GLU A 114 -4.16 3.13 -21.04
C GLU A 114 -2.82 3.14 -20.31
N VAL A 115 -2.65 4.10 -19.39
CA VAL A 115 -1.48 4.20 -18.53
C VAL A 115 -1.72 3.33 -17.29
N VAL A 116 -0.90 2.29 -17.14
CA VAL A 116 -0.91 1.37 -16.00
C VAL A 116 -0.31 2.03 -14.77
N ASN A 117 0.75 2.80 -14.95
CA ASN A 117 1.34 3.66 -13.93
C ASN A 117 2.17 4.80 -14.55
N CYS A 118 2.36 5.86 -13.78
CA CYS A 118 3.29 6.94 -14.10
C CYS A 118 4.13 7.31 -12.88
N GLY A 119 5.33 7.86 -13.06
CA GLY A 119 6.21 8.19 -11.93
C GLY A 119 7.26 9.22 -12.27
N ALA A 120 7.73 9.95 -11.25
CA ALA A 120 8.89 10.83 -11.38
C ALA A 120 10.17 10.01 -11.17
N THR A 121 11.21 10.30 -11.94
CA THR A 121 12.55 9.69 -11.88
C THR A 121 13.60 10.79 -11.81
N SER A 122 14.85 10.44 -11.49
CA SER A 122 15.95 11.42 -11.43
C SER A 122 16.24 12.11 -12.77
N SER A 123 15.79 11.54 -13.90
CA SER A 123 16.02 12.07 -15.25
C SER A 123 14.77 12.65 -15.93
N GLY A 124 13.60 12.60 -15.28
CA GLY A 124 12.33 13.02 -15.87
C GLY A 124 11.14 12.23 -15.34
N TYR A 125 10.21 11.87 -16.22
CA TYR A 125 8.96 11.20 -15.88
C TYR A 125 8.76 9.95 -16.75
N ASP A 126 8.35 8.85 -16.13
CA ASP A 126 8.05 7.59 -16.80
C ASP A 126 6.54 7.32 -16.82
N PHE A 127 6.06 6.79 -17.93
CA PHE A 127 4.67 6.39 -18.14
C PHE A 127 4.65 4.98 -18.74
N GLN A 128 4.11 4.02 -17.99
CA GLN A 128 3.97 2.64 -18.41
C GLN A 128 2.59 2.42 -19.03
N LEU A 129 2.55 2.02 -20.30
CA LEU A 129 1.30 1.69 -20.99
C LEU A 129 0.93 0.21 -20.80
N LEU A 130 -0.36 -0.10 -20.94
CA LEU A 130 -0.92 -1.45 -20.78
C LEU A 130 -0.31 -2.45 -21.75
N ASP A 131 -0.01 -2.02 -22.98
CA ASP A 131 0.60 -2.84 -24.03
C ASP A 131 2.09 -3.15 -23.78
N ARG A 132 2.61 -2.78 -22.60
CA ARG A 132 4.00 -2.87 -22.10
C ARG A 132 5.01 -1.80 -22.56
N PRO A 133 4.78 -0.90 -23.53
CA PRO A 133 5.77 0.13 -23.80
C PRO A 133 5.82 1.16 -22.66
N ARG A 134 7.04 1.56 -22.31
CA ARG A 134 7.32 2.64 -21.36
C ARG A 134 7.75 3.87 -22.14
N VAL A 135 7.11 5.00 -21.87
CA VAL A 135 7.45 6.30 -22.44
C VAL A 135 8.13 7.15 -21.37
N HIS A 136 9.31 7.68 -21.66
CA HIS A 136 10.08 8.56 -20.78
C HIS A 136 10.08 9.98 -21.34
N ILE A 137 9.76 10.96 -20.48
CA ILE A 137 9.77 12.40 -20.77
C ILE A 137 10.75 13.07 -19.83
N GLY A 138 11.87 13.57 -20.35
CA GLY A 138 12.88 14.30 -19.58
C GLY A 138 13.28 15.61 -20.27
N SER A 139 14.46 16.13 -19.91
CA SER A 139 15.02 17.34 -20.54
C SER A 139 15.40 17.16 -22.02
N GLY A 140 15.42 15.91 -22.50
CA GLY A 140 15.66 15.54 -23.90
C GLY A 140 14.40 15.04 -24.61
N PRO A 141 14.47 14.73 -25.93
CA PRO A 141 13.31 14.25 -26.69
C PRO A 141 12.68 13.02 -26.03
N PRO A 142 11.34 12.86 -26.08
CA PRO A 142 10.66 11.75 -25.42
C PRO A 142 11.14 10.43 -26.03
N THR A 143 11.32 9.42 -25.19
CA THR A 143 11.77 8.09 -25.63
C THR A 143 10.73 7.04 -25.31
N CYS A 144 10.70 5.95 -26.08
CA CYS A 144 9.77 4.85 -25.86
C CYS A 144 10.46 3.49 -26.02
N THR A 145 10.07 2.51 -25.23
CA THR A 145 10.63 1.14 -25.32
C THR A 145 9.96 0.27 -26.39
N CYS A 146 8.98 0.78 -27.16
CA CYS A 146 8.34 0.01 -28.22
C CYS A 146 9.28 -0.29 -29.41
N THR A 147 9.02 -1.37 -30.14
CA THR A 147 9.80 -1.79 -31.31
C THR A 147 9.85 -0.72 -32.41
N THR A 148 8.75 0.01 -32.62
CA THR A 148 8.68 1.11 -33.59
C THR A 148 9.70 2.21 -33.28
N PHE A 149 9.86 2.58 -32.00
CA PHE A 149 10.84 3.60 -31.60
C PHE A 149 12.28 3.06 -31.65
N GLN A 150 12.49 1.80 -31.23
CA GLN A 150 13.80 1.17 -31.29
C GLN A 150 14.37 1.08 -32.71
N SER A 151 13.49 0.89 -33.71
CA SER A 151 13.90 0.82 -35.13
C SER A 151 14.42 2.16 -35.68
N ARG A 152 13.93 3.29 -35.17
CA ARG A 152 14.34 4.65 -35.57
C ARG A 152 14.33 5.59 -34.36
N PRO A 153 15.39 5.56 -33.53
CA PRO A 153 15.49 6.46 -32.39
C PRO A 153 15.57 7.91 -32.87
N GLY A 154 14.68 8.77 -32.36
CA GLY A 154 14.57 10.18 -32.76
C GLY A 154 13.27 10.53 -33.48
N VAL A 155 12.50 9.53 -33.94
CA VAL A 155 11.14 9.72 -34.47
C VAL A 155 10.13 9.21 -33.44
N ALA A 156 9.14 10.04 -33.09
CA ALA A 156 8.10 9.64 -32.16
C ALA A 156 7.29 8.46 -32.70
N CYS A 157 7.01 7.50 -31.80
CA CYS A 157 6.05 6.45 -32.06
C CYS A 157 4.62 6.93 -31.70
N HIS A 158 3.61 6.16 -32.10
CA HIS A 158 2.21 6.46 -31.78
C HIS A 158 1.95 6.60 -30.25
N HIS A 159 2.69 5.87 -29.40
CA HIS A 159 2.58 6.02 -27.94
C HIS A 159 3.00 7.41 -27.45
N ILE A 160 4.06 7.99 -28.04
CA ILE A 160 4.55 9.33 -27.67
C ILE A 160 3.53 10.38 -28.09
N PHE A 161 3.01 10.31 -29.32
CA PHE A 161 1.99 11.23 -29.81
C PHE A 161 0.72 11.20 -28.94
N TRP A 162 0.25 10.00 -28.61
CA TRP A 162 -0.91 9.84 -27.74
C TRP A 162 -0.67 10.42 -26.33
N LEU A 163 0.46 10.08 -25.70
CA LEU A 163 0.73 10.51 -24.33
C LEU A 163 0.84 12.04 -24.24
N LEU A 164 1.53 12.67 -25.20
CA LEU A 164 1.68 14.12 -25.23
C LEU A 164 0.33 14.82 -25.42
N ASP A 165 -0.57 14.30 -26.25
CA ASP A 165 -1.94 14.83 -26.39
C ASP A 165 -2.69 14.85 -25.06
N GLN A 166 -2.67 13.74 -24.31
CA GLN A 166 -3.34 13.65 -23.01
C GLN A 166 -2.75 14.61 -21.98
N LEU A 167 -1.42 14.76 -21.97
CA LEU A 167 -0.71 15.67 -21.08
C LEU A 167 -0.93 17.14 -21.47
N HIS A 168 -0.99 17.49 -22.76
CA HIS A 168 -1.28 18.87 -23.17
C HIS A 168 -2.73 19.26 -22.91
N GLY A 169 -3.69 18.34 -23.09
CA GLY A 169 -5.10 18.56 -22.72
C GLY A 169 -5.30 18.86 -21.23
N CYS A 170 -4.33 18.48 -20.41
CA CYS A 170 -4.29 18.77 -18.99
C CYS A 170 -3.85 20.21 -18.65
N PHE A 171 -3.01 20.84 -19.47
CA PHE A 171 -2.43 22.14 -19.13
C PHE A 171 -2.97 23.30 -19.97
N LEU A 172 -3.65 23.00 -21.09
CA LEU A 172 -4.24 24.03 -21.93
C LEU A 172 -5.59 24.52 -21.36
N PRO A 173 -5.78 25.84 -21.17
CA PRO A 173 -7.01 26.39 -20.61
C PRO A 173 -8.20 26.32 -21.57
N ASP A 174 -7.96 26.33 -22.88
CA ASP A 174 -8.98 26.10 -23.92
C ASP A 174 -8.41 25.22 -25.05
N PRO A 175 -8.48 23.88 -24.90
CA PRO A 175 -7.95 22.98 -25.91
C PRO A 175 -8.72 23.06 -27.24
N ALA A 176 -9.99 23.45 -27.22
CA ALA A 176 -10.86 23.45 -28.40
C ALA A 176 -10.55 24.57 -29.41
N SER A 177 -9.85 25.63 -28.98
CA SER A 177 -9.41 26.74 -29.83
C SER A 177 -7.90 26.72 -30.14
N THR A 178 -7.18 25.68 -29.71
CA THR A 178 -5.72 25.60 -29.84
C THR A 178 -5.32 24.75 -31.04
N GLU A 179 -4.55 25.34 -31.97
CA GLU A 179 -3.89 24.66 -33.09
C GLU A 179 -2.38 24.52 -32.84
N LEU A 180 -1.86 23.29 -32.84
CA LEU A 180 -0.44 23.01 -32.54
C LEU A 180 0.26 22.31 -33.72
N ALA A 181 1.38 22.86 -34.19
CA ALA A 181 2.23 22.18 -35.16
C ALA A 181 3.08 21.09 -34.48
N LEU A 182 3.00 19.86 -35.00
CA LEU A 182 3.80 18.73 -34.51
C LEU A 182 5.17 18.65 -35.19
N SER A 183 6.16 18.22 -34.42
CA SER A 183 7.49 17.87 -34.88
C SER A 183 7.66 16.33 -34.94
N HIS A 184 8.69 15.88 -35.65
CA HIS A 184 8.99 14.45 -35.85
C HIS A 184 9.29 13.69 -34.55
N ASP A 185 9.71 14.40 -33.50
CA ASP A 185 9.93 13.89 -32.14
C ASP A 185 8.66 13.92 -31.26
N GLY A 186 7.52 14.27 -31.84
CA GLY A 186 6.22 14.30 -31.18
C GLY A 186 5.95 15.56 -30.36
N ARG A 187 6.95 16.43 -30.15
CA ARG A 187 6.80 17.66 -29.37
C ARG A 187 6.03 18.71 -30.19
N PRO A 188 4.96 19.31 -29.64
CA PRO A 188 4.40 20.52 -30.24
C PRO A 188 5.37 21.69 -30.01
N ARG A 189 5.40 22.65 -30.96
CA ARG A 189 6.26 23.86 -30.87
C ARG A 189 5.70 24.89 -29.89
N VAL A 190 5.40 24.48 -28.66
CA VAL A 190 4.84 25.32 -27.60
C VAL A 190 5.87 25.47 -26.48
N ARG A 191 5.91 26.65 -25.87
CA ARG A 191 6.66 26.90 -24.64
C ARG A 191 5.68 27.32 -23.53
N PRO A 192 5.83 26.82 -22.30
CA PRO A 192 6.89 25.94 -21.78
C PRO A 192 6.76 24.48 -22.28
N GLY A 193 7.86 23.71 -22.17
CA GLY A 193 7.87 22.29 -22.54
C GLY A 193 7.00 21.46 -21.60
N ILE A 194 6.58 20.27 -22.03
CA ILE A 194 5.72 19.41 -21.20
C ILE A 194 6.44 18.94 -19.94
N GLU A 195 7.76 18.76 -20.01
CA GLU A 195 8.63 18.44 -18.88
C GLU A 195 8.61 19.53 -17.79
N ASP A 196 8.54 20.80 -18.21
CA ASP A 196 8.46 21.95 -17.31
C ASP A 196 7.06 22.06 -16.69
N LEU A 197 6.02 21.78 -17.47
CA LEU A 197 4.63 21.77 -17.01
C LEU A 197 4.36 20.63 -16.01
N LEU A 198 5.02 19.48 -16.19
CA LEU A 198 4.91 18.35 -15.28
C LEU A 198 5.65 18.56 -13.95
N ASN A 199 6.56 19.54 -13.87
CA ASN A 199 7.38 19.79 -12.69
C ASN A 199 6.53 20.14 -11.47
N GLY A 200 6.53 19.24 -10.47
CA GLY A 200 5.70 19.35 -9.27
C GLY A 200 4.20 19.17 -9.50
N GLN A 201 3.76 18.83 -10.72
CA GLN A 201 2.33 18.71 -11.07
C GLN A 201 1.94 17.30 -11.55
N LEU A 202 2.89 16.36 -11.68
CA LEU A 202 2.61 15.00 -12.17
C LEU A 202 1.53 14.27 -11.35
N GLU A 203 1.52 14.42 -10.02
CA GLU A 203 0.52 13.82 -9.14
C GLU A 203 -0.89 14.36 -9.42
N ALA A 204 -1.04 15.68 -9.57
CA ALA A 204 -2.32 16.31 -9.91
C ALA A 204 -2.82 15.92 -11.31
N VAL A 205 -1.89 15.73 -12.26
CA VAL A 205 -2.21 15.21 -13.60
C VAL A 205 -2.67 13.77 -13.52
N ALA A 206 -1.97 12.93 -12.77
CA ALA A 206 -2.30 11.53 -12.57
C ALA A 206 -3.69 11.38 -11.94
N ASP A 207 -4.02 12.18 -10.93
CA ASP A 207 -5.35 12.18 -10.30
C ASP A 207 -6.45 12.58 -11.29
N ARG A 208 -6.23 13.64 -12.08
CA ARG A 208 -7.21 14.10 -13.08
C ARG A 208 -7.45 13.07 -14.18
N LEU A 209 -6.39 12.43 -14.66
CA LEU A 209 -6.46 11.41 -15.71
C LEU A 209 -6.76 10.01 -15.16
N LYS A 210 -6.89 9.87 -13.83
CA LYS A 210 -7.09 8.61 -13.11
C LYS A 210 -6.00 7.58 -13.37
N TRP A 211 -4.76 8.04 -13.51
CA TRP A 211 -3.58 7.20 -13.71
C TRP A 211 -2.93 6.86 -12.37
N PRO A 212 -2.54 5.59 -12.14
CA PRO A 212 -1.83 5.22 -10.90
C PRO A 212 -0.44 5.89 -10.83
N TYR A 213 -0.22 6.76 -9.84
CA TYR A 213 1.06 7.46 -9.64
C TYR A 213 2.01 6.68 -8.70
N LEU A 214 3.20 6.35 -9.19
CA LEU A 214 4.30 5.73 -8.46
C LEU A 214 5.31 6.80 -8.08
N ARG A 215 5.38 7.12 -6.78
CA ARG A 215 6.48 7.90 -6.23
C ARG A 215 7.73 7.02 -6.17
N VAL A 216 8.68 7.24 -7.08
CA VAL A 216 10.04 6.69 -6.93
C VAL A 216 10.72 7.51 -5.83
N GLU A 217 10.80 6.92 -4.64
CA GLU A 217 11.41 7.51 -3.45
C GLU A 217 12.92 7.67 -3.68
N GLY A 218 13.32 8.80 -4.27
CA GLY A 218 14.70 9.16 -4.58
C GLY A 218 15.29 10.31 -3.75
N ASP A 219 14.53 10.89 -2.81
CA ASP A 219 15.03 11.92 -1.90
C ASP A 219 14.92 11.45 -0.45
N GLY A 220 16.07 11.37 0.23
CA GLY A 220 16.28 10.88 1.60
C GLY A 220 15.65 11.73 2.71
N ARG A 221 14.36 12.04 2.59
CA ARG A 221 13.46 12.49 3.67
C ARG A 221 12.27 11.53 3.75
N THR A 222 12.56 10.27 3.99
CA THR A 222 11.57 9.18 4.06
C THR A 222 10.77 9.24 5.35
N THR A 223 9.56 9.77 5.29
CA THR A 223 8.50 9.48 6.28
C THR A 223 7.68 8.23 5.89
N GLY A 224 8.08 7.52 4.84
CA GLY A 224 7.37 6.35 4.30
C GLY A 224 8.22 5.08 4.31
N MET A 225 7.54 3.93 4.28
CA MET A 225 8.17 2.61 4.21
C MET A 225 8.95 2.42 2.90
N MET A 226 10.15 1.86 3.02
CA MET A 226 10.92 1.36 1.89
C MET A 226 10.14 0.26 1.15
N ARG A 227 10.47 0.03 -0.12
CA ARG A 227 9.81 -1.02 -0.92
C ARG A 227 9.81 -2.39 -0.24
N ALA A 228 10.96 -2.83 0.29
CA ALA A 228 11.06 -4.10 1.00
C ALA A 228 10.16 -4.17 2.25
N GLU A 229 10.00 -3.04 2.95
CA GLU A 229 9.10 -2.92 4.10
C GLU A 229 7.64 -2.97 3.65
N LYS A 230 7.27 -2.29 2.54
CA LYS A 230 5.93 -2.38 1.95
C LYS A 230 5.58 -3.81 1.51
N VAL A 231 6.51 -4.51 0.87
CA VAL A 231 6.30 -5.91 0.49
C VAL A 231 6.14 -6.78 1.73
N ARG A 232 6.97 -6.57 2.77
CA ARG A 232 6.85 -7.30 4.04
C ARG A 232 5.50 -7.03 4.72
N ASP A 233 5.04 -5.79 4.69
CA ASP A 233 3.75 -5.37 5.23
C ASP A 233 2.60 -6.12 4.53
N VAL A 234 2.60 -6.11 3.19
CA VAL A 234 1.63 -6.84 2.36
C VAL A 234 1.66 -8.34 2.64
N LEU A 235 2.83 -8.99 2.62
CA LEU A 235 2.92 -10.43 2.86
C LEU A 235 2.48 -10.80 4.28
N SER A 236 2.87 -10.00 5.27
CA SER A 236 2.46 -10.23 6.65
C SER A 236 0.95 -10.15 6.79
N ALA A 237 0.24 -9.33 6.01
CA ALA A 237 -1.21 -9.15 6.08
C ALA A 237 -1.99 -10.47 5.90
N PHE A 238 -1.43 -11.43 5.16
CA PHE A 238 -2.01 -12.77 4.99
C PHE A 238 -1.81 -13.70 6.20
N SER A 239 -0.89 -13.37 7.10
CA SER A 239 -0.72 -14.07 8.37
C SER A 239 -1.61 -13.46 9.44
N PRO A 240 -2.43 -14.25 10.17
CA PRO A 240 -3.36 -13.73 11.17
C PRO A 240 -2.68 -13.23 12.45
N LYS A 241 -1.41 -13.58 12.69
CA LYS A 241 -0.72 -13.32 13.96
C LYS A 241 0.61 -12.58 13.81
N VAL A 242 1.24 -12.68 12.65
CA VAL A 242 2.59 -12.16 12.45
C VAL A 242 2.49 -10.70 12.01
N LEU A 243 3.22 -9.84 12.72
CA LEU A 243 3.39 -8.44 12.36
C LEU A 243 4.51 -8.31 11.30
N PRO A 244 4.51 -7.25 10.48
CA PRO A 244 5.54 -7.02 9.47
C PRO A 244 6.96 -7.10 10.03
N GLU A 245 7.22 -6.54 11.21
CA GLU A 245 8.54 -6.53 11.84
C GLU A 245 9.01 -7.93 12.27
N ASP A 246 8.05 -8.84 12.47
CA ASP A 246 8.29 -10.23 12.89
C ASP A 246 8.19 -11.21 11.68
N PHE A 247 7.81 -10.74 10.49
CA PHE A 247 7.62 -11.57 9.30
C PHE A 247 8.96 -11.81 8.59
N ARG A 248 9.40 -13.08 8.56
CA ARG A 248 10.55 -13.56 7.76
C ARG A 248 11.75 -12.61 7.86
N GLN A 249 12.22 -12.37 9.09
CA GLN A 249 13.35 -11.48 9.38
C GLN A 249 14.65 -11.91 8.68
N ASP A 250 14.74 -13.17 8.23
CA ASP A 250 15.81 -13.69 7.39
C ASP A 250 15.88 -13.03 6.01
N LEU A 251 14.79 -12.43 5.54
CA LEU A 251 14.71 -11.78 4.23
C LEU A 251 15.16 -10.31 4.30
N VAL A 252 16.47 -10.10 4.12
CA VAL A 252 17.15 -8.78 4.15
C VAL A 252 17.38 -8.16 2.76
N GLU A 253 16.47 -8.42 1.82
CA GLU A 253 16.58 -7.88 0.45
C GLU A 253 16.44 -6.35 0.41
N THR A 254 17.17 -5.72 -0.51
CA THR A 254 17.12 -4.28 -0.78
C THR A 254 17.06 -4.03 -2.29
N THR A 255 16.44 -2.92 -2.69
CA THR A 255 16.37 -2.50 -4.10
C THR A 255 17.73 -2.07 -4.67
N ALA A 256 18.78 -2.00 -3.84
CA ALA A 256 20.14 -1.67 -4.27
C ALA A 256 20.80 -2.79 -5.10
N GLN A 257 20.35 -4.04 -4.92
CA GLN A 257 20.84 -5.18 -5.71
C GLN A 257 19.86 -5.42 -6.86
N THR A 258 20.32 -5.44 -8.10
CA THR A 258 19.48 -5.84 -9.23
C THR A 258 19.51 -7.36 -9.39
N ARG A 259 18.34 -7.98 -9.59
CA ARG A 259 18.21 -9.42 -9.85
C ARG A 259 17.26 -9.68 -11.00
N THR A 260 17.58 -10.72 -11.76
CA THR A 260 16.66 -11.28 -12.75
C THR A 260 15.57 -12.11 -12.06
N PRO A 261 14.39 -12.29 -12.68
CA PRO A 261 13.30 -13.09 -12.11
C PRO A 261 13.75 -14.50 -11.72
N GLU A 262 14.62 -15.13 -12.51
CA GLU A 262 15.16 -16.47 -12.26
C GLU A 262 16.04 -16.50 -10.99
N GLN A 263 16.80 -15.43 -10.74
CA GLN A 263 17.62 -15.27 -9.54
C GLN A 263 16.80 -14.96 -8.27
N CYS A 264 15.55 -14.52 -8.44
CA CYS A 264 14.64 -14.28 -7.32
C CYS A 264 14.01 -15.58 -6.80
N VAL A 265 14.02 -16.67 -7.57
CA VAL A 265 13.41 -17.94 -7.19
C VAL A 265 14.23 -18.64 -6.10
N VAL A 266 13.56 -18.99 -5.00
CA VAL A 266 14.11 -19.78 -3.90
C VAL A 266 13.42 -21.13 -3.89
N GLN A 267 14.15 -22.18 -4.26
CA GLN A 267 13.59 -23.52 -4.34
C GLN A 267 13.06 -23.98 -2.97
N GLY A 268 11.79 -24.39 -2.93
CA GLY A 268 11.13 -24.85 -1.71
C GLY A 268 10.59 -23.74 -0.79
N ASP A 269 10.76 -22.47 -1.17
CA ASP A 269 10.33 -21.32 -0.35
C ASP A 269 9.57 -20.28 -1.19
N PHE A 270 8.25 -20.43 -1.22
CA PHE A 270 7.37 -19.55 -1.98
C PHE A 270 7.33 -18.13 -1.41
N GLU A 271 7.34 -17.97 -0.09
CA GLU A 271 7.33 -16.65 0.55
C GLU A 271 8.60 -15.87 0.22
N ALA A 272 9.77 -16.50 0.30
CA ALA A 272 11.03 -15.87 -0.08
C ALA A 272 11.08 -15.53 -1.57
N THR A 273 10.54 -16.42 -2.42
CA THR A 273 10.46 -16.20 -3.87
C THR A 273 9.59 -14.98 -4.20
N ILE A 274 8.37 -14.92 -3.67
CA ILE A 274 7.45 -13.79 -3.91
C ILE A 274 8.02 -12.51 -3.31
N PHE A 275 8.62 -12.57 -2.12
CA PHE A 275 9.27 -11.41 -1.52
C PHE A 275 10.37 -10.84 -2.42
N ARG A 276 11.29 -11.69 -2.90
CA ARG A 276 12.37 -11.26 -3.81
C ARG A 276 11.83 -10.72 -5.13
N LEU A 277 10.87 -11.41 -5.73
CA LEU A 277 10.23 -10.95 -6.97
C LEU A 277 9.58 -9.58 -6.76
N ALA A 278 8.81 -9.38 -5.69
CA ALA A 278 8.16 -8.11 -5.44
C ALA A 278 9.15 -6.98 -5.09
N VAL A 279 10.29 -7.28 -4.45
CA VAL A 279 11.32 -6.28 -4.20
C VAL A 279 12.01 -5.83 -5.48
N HIS A 280 12.24 -6.75 -6.42
CA HIS A 280 13.09 -6.50 -7.61
C HIS A 280 12.32 -6.28 -8.92
N ASP A 281 11.06 -6.70 -9.01
CA ASP A 281 10.19 -6.57 -10.19
C ASP A 281 9.02 -5.63 -9.92
N ASP A 282 8.91 -4.56 -10.73
CA ASP A 282 7.89 -3.52 -10.60
C ASP A 282 6.48 -3.99 -10.92
N SER A 283 6.34 -4.94 -11.84
CA SER A 283 5.03 -5.48 -12.21
C SER A 283 4.45 -6.31 -11.06
N VAL A 284 5.29 -7.14 -10.42
CA VAL A 284 4.91 -7.95 -9.25
C VAL A 284 4.58 -7.06 -8.07
N PHE A 285 5.43 -6.08 -7.77
CA PHE A 285 5.17 -5.10 -6.70
C PHE A 285 3.86 -4.35 -6.90
N THR A 286 3.63 -3.81 -8.10
CA THR A 286 2.41 -3.07 -8.41
C THR A 286 1.18 -3.97 -8.28
N SER A 287 1.27 -5.22 -8.75
CA SER A 287 0.19 -6.20 -8.61
C SER A 287 -0.11 -6.50 -7.14
N MET A 288 0.91 -6.67 -6.31
CA MET A 288 0.76 -6.89 -4.87
C MET A 288 0.15 -5.70 -4.15
N CYS A 289 0.60 -4.46 -4.44
CA CYS A 289 0.01 -3.27 -3.84
C CYS A 289 -1.44 -3.03 -4.29
N LYS A 290 -1.82 -3.49 -5.49
CA LYS A 290 -3.22 -3.49 -5.95
C LYS A 290 -4.06 -4.53 -5.21
N ALA A 291 -3.52 -5.74 -5.03
CA ALA A 291 -4.18 -6.81 -4.29
C ALA A 291 -4.33 -6.48 -2.80
N MET A 292 -3.32 -5.82 -2.22
CA MET A 292 -3.33 -5.32 -0.85
C MET A 292 -2.94 -3.84 -0.76
N PRO A 293 -3.93 -2.93 -0.79
CA PRO A 293 -3.69 -1.50 -0.65
C PRO A 293 -3.17 -1.12 0.75
N SER A 294 -2.41 -0.02 0.82
CA SER A 294 -1.80 0.48 2.06
C SER A 294 -2.82 0.74 3.17
N GLY A 295 -4.02 1.20 2.84
CA GLY A 295 -5.08 1.42 3.82
C GLY A 295 -5.55 0.13 4.51
N ALA A 296 -5.65 -0.97 3.75
CA ALA A 296 -5.98 -2.28 4.30
C ALA A 296 -4.83 -2.83 5.16
N CYS A 297 -3.58 -2.70 4.69
CA CYS A 297 -2.40 -3.11 5.44
C CYS A 297 -2.30 -2.37 6.79
N ALA A 298 -2.59 -1.06 6.81
CA ALA A 298 -2.60 -0.26 8.03
C ALA A 298 -3.69 -0.71 9.02
N ALA A 299 -4.92 -0.94 8.54
CA ALA A 299 -6.01 -1.44 9.38
C ALA A 299 -5.67 -2.82 9.98
N ILE A 300 -5.22 -3.76 9.14
CA ILE A 300 -4.82 -5.11 9.56
C ILE A 300 -3.69 -5.06 10.58
N TYR A 301 -2.71 -4.17 10.39
CA TYR A 301 -1.59 -4.00 11.32
C TYR A 301 -2.09 -3.61 12.72
N PHE A 302 -2.88 -2.55 12.84
CA PHE A 302 -3.36 -2.09 14.15
C PHE A 302 -4.32 -3.08 14.81
N ASP A 303 -5.17 -3.76 14.02
CA ASP A 303 -6.02 -4.83 14.54
C ASP A 303 -5.19 -6.01 15.09
N LYS A 304 -4.08 -6.38 14.43
CA LYS A 304 -3.16 -7.42 14.95
C LYS A 304 -2.50 -7.00 16.26
N VAL A 305 -1.99 -5.78 16.36
CA VAL A 305 -1.35 -5.31 17.61
C VAL A 305 -2.38 -5.24 18.74
N GLN A 306 -3.60 -4.78 18.46
CA GLN A 306 -4.69 -4.77 19.43
C GLN A 306 -5.02 -6.19 19.91
N GLU A 307 -5.17 -7.13 18.97
CA GLU A 307 -5.50 -8.51 19.29
C GLU A 307 -4.37 -9.23 20.03
N GLN A 308 -3.10 -8.97 19.70
CA GLN A 308 -1.95 -9.46 20.46
C GLN A 308 -1.97 -8.94 21.91
N SER A 309 -2.22 -7.65 22.11
CA SER A 309 -2.32 -7.03 23.45
C SER A 309 -3.48 -7.64 24.26
N ARG A 310 -4.64 -7.85 23.62
CA ARG A 310 -5.81 -8.48 24.24
C ARG A 310 -5.54 -9.92 24.65
N ARG A 311 -4.89 -10.70 23.77
CA ARG A 311 -4.50 -12.09 24.06
C ARG A 311 -3.51 -12.17 25.19
N LEU A 312 -2.47 -11.32 25.19
CA LEU A 312 -1.47 -11.25 26.24
C LEU A 312 -2.12 -11.03 27.62
N LEU A 313 -3.01 -10.04 27.72
CA LEU A 313 -3.71 -9.75 28.97
C LEU A 313 -4.64 -10.89 29.41
N ALA A 314 -5.38 -11.51 28.47
CA ALA A 314 -6.26 -12.63 28.78
C ALA A 314 -5.47 -13.88 29.21
N ASP A 315 -4.33 -14.13 28.58
CA ASP A 315 -3.42 -15.22 28.93
C ASP A 315 -2.79 -14.99 30.31
N PHE A 316 -2.42 -13.75 30.63
CA PHE A 316 -1.94 -13.37 31.95
C PHE A 316 -3.00 -13.51 33.02
N ASP A 317 -4.22 -13.01 32.80
CA ASP A 317 -5.32 -13.15 33.76
C ASP A 317 -5.63 -14.64 34.02
N ARG A 318 -5.65 -15.47 32.96
CA ARG A 318 -5.85 -16.92 33.10
C ARG A 318 -4.74 -17.57 33.89
N TYR A 319 -3.49 -17.24 33.59
CA TYR A 319 -2.33 -17.78 34.29
C TYR A 319 -2.35 -17.39 35.77
N CYS A 320 -2.69 -16.14 36.09
CA CYS A 320 -2.79 -15.68 37.47
C CYS A 320 -3.91 -16.40 38.23
N ALA A 321 -5.07 -16.59 37.59
CA ALA A 321 -6.22 -17.26 38.21
C ALA A 321 -6.00 -18.76 38.43
N THR A 322 -5.44 -19.47 37.45
CA THR A 322 -5.45 -20.95 37.40
C THR A 322 -4.06 -21.59 37.52
N GLY A 323 -2.99 -20.84 37.25
CA GLY A 323 -1.65 -21.39 37.05
C GLY A 323 -1.44 -22.09 35.70
N GLU A 324 -2.48 -22.23 34.88
CA GLU A 324 -2.40 -22.90 33.57
C GLU A 324 -1.77 -21.99 32.52
N ARG A 325 -0.88 -22.57 31.70
CA ARG A 325 -0.24 -21.85 30.60
C ARG A 325 -1.09 -21.94 29.32
N PRO A 326 -1.09 -20.87 28.49
CA PRO A 326 -1.60 -20.96 27.14
C PRO A 326 -0.83 -22.03 26.34
N ALA A 327 -1.54 -22.97 25.73
CA ALA A 327 -0.95 -24.02 24.88
C ALA A 327 -0.18 -23.47 23.64
N HIS A 328 -0.29 -22.17 23.36
CA HIS A 328 0.22 -21.51 22.16
C HIS A 328 1.09 -20.28 22.45
N SER A 329 1.62 -20.09 23.67
CA SER A 329 2.58 -19.03 23.89
C SER A 329 3.85 -19.31 23.08
N SER A 330 4.02 -18.62 21.96
CA SER A 330 5.20 -18.67 21.10
C SER A 330 6.43 -17.99 21.72
N SER A 331 6.40 -17.62 23.01
CA SER A 331 7.59 -17.19 23.74
C SER A 331 8.52 -18.40 23.91
N PRO A 332 9.77 -18.34 23.42
CA PRO A 332 10.73 -19.45 23.52
C PRO A 332 11.19 -19.71 24.96
N LEU A 333 10.81 -18.87 25.93
CA LEU A 333 11.08 -19.12 27.33
C LEU A 333 10.07 -20.11 27.91
N LYS A 334 10.55 -21.29 28.28
CA LYS A 334 9.84 -22.29 29.10
C LYS A 334 9.50 -21.81 30.54
N GLY A 335 9.60 -20.51 30.81
CA GLY A 335 9.41 -19.88 32.13
C GLY A 335 7.95 -19.57 32.49
N PRO A 336 7.67 -19.20 33.75
CA PRO A 336 6.39 -18.62 34.16
C PRO A 336 6.10 -17.33 33.37
N LEU A 337 4.82 -17.00 33.13
CA LEU A 337 4.47 -15.71 32.53
C LEU A 337 4.63 -14.64 33.60
N GLU A 338 5.73 -13.90 33.54
CA GLU A 338 6.13 -12.93 34.56
C GLU A 338 5.45 -11.57 34.32
N VAL A 339 5.15 -10.85 35.40
CA VAL A 339 4.51 -9.52 35.34
C VAL A 339 5.36 -8.54 34.52
N ASP A 340 6.68 -8.57 34.74
CA ASP A 340 7.64 -7.74 34.00
C ASP A 340 7.64 -8.04 32.50
N GLU A 341 7.50 -9.30 32.09
CA GLU A 341 7.38 -9.68 30.67
C GLU A 341 6.12 -9.07 30.06
N VAL A 342 4.99 -9.14 30.76
CA VAL A 342 3.72 -8.54 30.31
C VAL A 342 3.84 -7.02 30.17
N VAL A 343 4.41 -6.35 31.17
CA VAL A 343 4.65 -4.91 31.15
C VAL A 343 5.54 -4.52 29.96
N GLN A 344 6.67 -5.22 29.76
CA GLN A 344 7.56 -4.95 28.64
C GLN A 344 6.90 -5.18 27.28
N GLN A 345 6.06 -6.21 27.14
CA GLN A 345 5.34 -6.50 25.90
C GLN A 345 4.26 -5.45 25.60
N LEU A 346 3.60 -4.91 26.64
CA LEU A 346 2.66 -3.81 26.49
C LEU A 346 3.35 -2.51 26.08
N HIS A 347 4.48 -2.16 26.72
CA HIS A 347 5.32 -1.04 26.26
C HIS A 347 5.74 -1.22 24.80
N ARG A 348 6.27 -2.40 24.43
CA ARG A 348 6.63 -2.71 23.04
C ARG A 348 5.44 -2.55 22.09
N SER A 349 4.24 -2.96 22.50
CA SER A 349 3.03 -2.80 21.68
C SER A 349 2.68 -1.33 21.48
N VAL A 350 2.74 -0.51 22.53
CA VAL A 350 2.49 0.94 22.45
C VAL A 350 3.55 1.65 21.60
N SER A 351 4.85 1.35 21.79
CA SER A 351 5.92 1.91 20.96
C SER A 351 5.77 1.50 19.49
N ARG A 352 5.38 0.25 19.21
CA ARG A 352 5.07 -0.24 17.86
C ARG A 352 3.90 0.50 17.22
N ILE A 353 2.84 0.80 17.99
CA ILE A 353 1.73 1.61 17.50
C ILE A 353 2.23 3.03 17.20
N HIS A 354 2.91 3.66 18.15
CA HIS A 354 3.40 5.03 18.04
C HIS A 354 4.28 5.24 16.80
N ALA A 355 5.29 4.38 16.59
CA ALA A 355 6.17 4.45 15.43
C ALA A 355 5.42 4.26 14.09
N ASN A 356 4.35 3.47 14.09
CA ASN A 356 3.60 3.14 12.87
C ASN A 356 2.49 4.16 12.54
N ILE A 357 2.12 5.07 13.45
CA ILE A 357 1.15 6.15 13.14
C ILE A 357 1.66 7.01 12.00
N ALA A 358 2.89 7.53 12.12
CA ALA A 358 3.49 8.37 11.08
C ALA A 358 3.85 7.58 9.82
N LEU A 359 4.39 6.36 9.99
CA LEU A 359 4.86 5.53 8.89
C LEU A 359 3.74 5.06 7.94
N ARG A 360 2.50 4.96 8.45
CA ARG A 360 1.32 4.48 7.70
C ARG A 360 0.34 5.59 7.31
N ALA A 361 0.64 6.84 7.66
CA ALA A 361 -0.17 7.99 7.29
C ALA A 361 -0.38 8.07 5.76
N PRO A 362 -1.56 8.53 5.29
CA PRO A 362 -2.69 9.04 6.07
C PRO A 362 -3.63 7.95 6.62
N TYR A 363 -3.28 6.67 6.49
CA TYR A 363 -4.14 5.56 6.87
C TYR A 363 -3.83 5.04 8.28
N GLY A 364 -4.81 4.38 8.90
CA GLY A 364 -4.61 3.62 10.13
C GLY A 364 -4.64 4.42 11.44
N SER A 365 -4.72 5.75 11.40
CA SER A 365 -4.91 6.58 12.61
C SER A 365 -6.11 6.15 13.45
N GLU A 366 -7.22 5.79 12.82
CA GLU A 366 -8.42 5.28 13.50
C GLU A 366 -8.15 3.94 14.22
N GLY A 367 -7.46 3.00 13.54
CA GLY A 367 -7.07 1.72 14.12
C GLY A 367 -6.09 1.89 15.28
N ALA A 368 -5.13 2.81 15.14
CA ALA A 368 -4.19 3.17 16.21
C ALA A 368 -4.91 3.77 17.43
N ALA A 369 -5.85 4.71 17.22
CA ALA A 369 -6.67 5.29 18.27
C ALA A 369 -7.44 4.20 19.04
N LYS A 370 -8.13 3.33 18.31
CA LYS A 370 -8.88 2.19 18.87
C LYS A 370 -7.97 1.27 19.68
N ALA A 371 -6.79 0.91 19.15
CA ALA A 371 -5.84 0.02 19.83
C ALA A 371 -5.30 0.64 21.14
N LEU A 372 -4.86 1.91 21.10
CA LEU A 372 -4.33 2.62 22.28
C LEU A 372 -5.40 2.80 23.36
N VAL A 373 -6.60 3.24 22.98
CA VAL A 373 -7.73 3.40 23.93
C VAL A 373 -8.12 2.06 24.53
N SER A 374 -8.10 0.97 23.75
CA SER A 374 -8.39 -0.38 24.23
C SER A 374 -7.33 -0.88 25.21
N ILE A 375 -6.04 -0.59 24.98
CA ILE A 375 -4.97 -0.92 25.93
C ILE A 375 -5.17 -0.14 27.22
N LEU A 376 -5.37 1.18 27.13
CA LEU A 376 -5.54 2.06 28.28
C LEU A 376 -6.74 1.65 29.15
N GLU A 377 -7.89 1.35 28.53
CA GLU A 377 -9.08 0.84 29.22
C GLU A 377 -8.78 -0.47 29.95
N ALA A 378 -8.12 -1.41 29.27
CA ALA A 378 -7.82 -2.72 29.82
C ALA A 378 -6.89 -2.62 31.03
N ILE A 379 -5.90 -1.73 31.02
CA ILE A 379 -5.02 -1.48 32.17
C ILE A 379 -5.75 -0.74 33.28
N ALA A 380 -6.54 0.29 32.96
CA ALA A 380 -7.36 1.01 33.94
C ALA A 380 -8.36 0.09 34.68
N ALA A 381 -8.75 -1.03 34.07
CA ALA A 381 -9.61 -2.04 34.70
C ALA A 381 -8.89 -3.04 35.61
N ARG A 382 -7.55 -3.05 35.64
CA ARG A 382 -6.73 -4.02 36.38
C ARG A 382 -6.02 -3.40 37.59
N ASN A 383 -6.64 -2.44 38.27
CA ASN A 383 -6.14 -1.94 39.56
C ASN A 383 -6.48 -2.93 40.69
N LYS A 384 -5.74 -4.04 40.73
CA LYS A 384 -5.84 -5.09 41.73
C LYS A 384 -4.56 -5.93 41.75
N ASP A 385 -4.30 -6.64 42.83
CA ASP A 385 -3.24 -7.66 42.85
C ASP A 385 -3.60 -8.77 41.85
N ALA A 386 -2.69 -9.08 40.93
CA ALA A 386 -2.88 -10.10 39.90
C ALA A 386 -3.18 -11.49 40.50
N LEU A 387 -2.60 -11.82 41.66
CA LEU A 387 -2.77 -13.12 42.32
C LEU A 387 -3.93 -13.14 43.31
N GLU A 388 -4.66 -12.04 43.50
CA GLU A 388 -5.78 -12.00 44.43
C GLU A 388 -6.88 -13.01 44.04
N GLY A 389 -7.25 -13.89 44.99
CA GLY A 389 -8.34 -14.84 44.80
C GLY A 389 -8.05 -15.98 43.83
N ASN A 390 -6.78 -16.26 43.52
CA ASN A 390 -6.41 -17.35 42.63
C ASN A 390 -6.75 -18.74 43.19
N THR A 391 -6.96 -19.73 42.30
CA THR A 391 -7.41 -21.08 42.68
C THR A 391 -6.27 -22.03 43.06
N TRP A 392 -5.02 -21.62 42.82
CA TRP A 392 -3.83 -22.44 43.03
C TRP A 392 -3.01 -22.06 44.27
N GLY A 393 -3.50 -21.09 45.06
CA GLY A 393 -2.97 -20.72 46.37
C GLY A 393 -1.63 -19.98 46.34
N ARG A 394 -1.23 -19.41 45.20
CA ARG A 394 0.07 -18.73 45.07
C ARG A 394 -0.02 -17.30 45.60
N ALA A 395 0.81 -16.92 46.58
CA ALA A 395 0.82 -15.57 47.13
C ALA A 395 1.79 -14.61 46.40
N SER A 396 2.76 -15.15 45.66
CA SER A 396 3.78 -14.37 44.97
C SER A 396 4.46 -15.20 43.87
N PHE A 397 4.91 -14.56 42.80
CA PHE A 397 5.72 -15.16 41.75
C PHE A 397 7.16 -15.41 42.22
N HIS A 398 7.81 -14.38 42.76
CA HIS A 398 9.24 -14.30 43.10
C HIS A 398 9.54 -13.52 44.41
N GLY A 399 8.55 -13.35 45.28
CA GLY A 399 8.68 -12.63 46.55
C GLY A 399 8.32 -11.13 46.45
N GLU A 400 7.78 -10.70 45.30
CA GLU A 400 7.30 -9.34 45.11
C GLU A 400 6.09 -9.00 45.99
N ASP A 401 5.79 -7.72 46.18
CA ASP A 401 4.62 -7.22 46.91
C ASP A 401 3.38 -7.05 46.01
N GLU A 402 2.26 -6.60 46.59
CA GLU A 402 0.98 -6.43 45.88
C GLU A 402 1.06 -5.39 44.75
N ASP A 403 1.83 -4.32 44.95
CA ASP A 403 1.98 -3.23 43.99
C ASP A 403 2.84 -3.67 42.79
N GLN A 404 3.89 -4.46 43.05
CA GLN A 404 4.72 -5.09 42.03
C GLN A 404 4.00 -6.18 41.21
N ARG A 405 2.83 -6.64 41.66
CA ARG A 405 1.94 -7.53 40.88
C ARG A 405 0.80 -6.78 40.18
N ASN A 406 0.57 -5.52 40.51
CA ASN A 406 -0.54 -4.75 40.01
C ASN A 406 -0.18 -4.04 38.70
N LEU A 407 -0.71 -4.55 37.58
CA LEU A 407 -0.45 -3.98 36.24
C LEU A 407 -0.85 -2.51 36.13
N TYR A 408 -1.90 -2.05 36.83
CA TYR A 408 -2.25 -0.64 36.84
C TYR A 408 -1.17 0.19 37.52
N HIS A 409 -0.66 -0.25 38.67
CA HIS A 409 0.39 0.45 39.40
C HIS A 409 1.67 0.55 38.55
N LEU A 410 2.08 -0.54 37.91
CA LEU A 410 3.30 -0.58 37.10
C LEU A 410 3.26 0.29 35.83
N LEU A 411 2.08 0.50 35.22
CA LEU A 411 1.95 1.18 33.92
C LEU A 411 1.34 2.58 33.98
N ILE A 412 0.55 2.87 35.02
CA ILE A 412 -0.18 4.15 35.17
C ILE A 412 0.06 4.73 36.56
N GLY A 413 -0.02 3.89 37.60
CA GLY A 413 -0.16 4.29 38.99
C GLY A 413 1.15 4.55 39.75
N SER A 414 2.32 4.44 39.11
CA SER A 414 3.61 4.60 39.80
C SER A 414 3.84 6.06 40.20
N ASP A 415 4.17 6.29 41.48
CA ASP A 415 4.48 7.61 42.03
C ASP A 415 5.77 8.20 41.42
N ASP A 416 6.64 7.37 40.86
CA ASP A 416 7.86 7.81 40.18
C ASP A 416 7.54 8.71 38.97
N MET A 417 6.35 8.59 38.39
CA MET A 417 5.89 9.41 37.26
C MET A 417 5.65 10.88 37.62
N ASP A 418 5.42 11.19 38.90
CA ASP A 418 5.29 12.60 39.36
C ASP A 418 6.66 13.23 39.68
N LEU A 419 7.74 12.42 39.73
CA LEU A 419 9.10 12.87 40.04
C LEU A 419 9.88 13.31 38.80
N ASP A 420 9.56 12.76 37.62
CA ASP A 420 10.20 13.09 36.35
C ASP A 420 9.19 13.70 35.36
N PRO A 421 9.28 15.00 35.05
CA PRO A 421 8.37 15.67 34.11
C PRO A 421 8.53 15.21 32.66
N ASP A 422 9.64 14.55 32.31
CA ASP A 422 9.95 14.04 30.98
C ASP A 422 9.73 12.52 30.85
N ALA A 423 9.18 11.88 31.89
CA ALA A 423 8.85 10.46 31.86
C ALA A 423 7.84 10.15 30.73
N GLU A 424 8.12 9.07 29.99
CA GLU A 424 7.20 8.55 28.96
C GLU A 424 5.90 8.09 29.62
N LEU A 425 4.79 8.76 29.30
CA LEU A 425 3.49 8.53 29.93
C LEU A 425 2.73 7.39 29.26
N PHE A 426 3.43 6.26 29.07
CA PHE A 426 2.93 5.03 28.48
C PHE A 426 2.10 5.29 27.20
N VAL A 427 0.77 5.15 27.27
CA VAL A 427 -0.14 5.30 26.12
C VAL A 427 -0.39 6.77 25.75
N ILE A 428 -0.22 7.72 26.67
CA ILE A 428 -0.62 9.11 26.48
C ILE A 428 0.18 9.78 25.36
N ASP A 429 1.49 9.55 25.30
CA ASP A 429 2.34 10.15 24.27
C ASP A 429 1.97 9.65 22.87
N ALA A 430 1.68 8.36 22.74
CA ALA A 430 1.19 7.78 21.50
C ALA A 430 -0.18 8.33 21.09
N LEU A 431 -1.06 8.63 22.05
CA LEU A 431 -2.36 9.26 21.76
C LEU A 431 -2.22 10.71 21.29
N PHE A 432 -1.23 11.47 21.78
CA PHE A 432 -0.94 12.83 21.32
C PHE A 432 -0.41 12.88 19.87
N ALA A 433 0.17 11.78 19.37
CA ALA A 433 0.62 11.68 17.99
C ALA A 433 -0.53 11.55 16.97
N LEU A 434 -1.76 11.29 17.43
CA LEU A 434 -2.92 11.08 16.55
C LEU A 434 -3.59 12.39 16.12
N PRO A 435 -4.18 12.45 14.91
CA PRO A 435 -5.05 13.54 14.54
C PRO A 435 -6.26 13.67 15.48
N PRO A 436 -6.61 14.89 15.94
CA PRO A 436 -7.76 15.09 16.83
C PRO A 436 -9.10 14.58 16.26
N THR A 437 -9.24 14.57 14.93
CA THR A 437 -10.44 14.07 14.26
C THR A 437 -10.68 12.59 14.51
N ASP A 438 -9.60 11.79 14.53
CA ASP A 438 -9.69 10.33 14.62
C ASP A 438 -9.86 9.89 16.09
N LEU A 439 -9.41 10.72 17.03
CA LEU A 439 -9.61 10.51 18.46
C LEU A 439 -11.01 10.96 18.94
N ALA A 440 -11.70 11.82 18.18
CA ALA A 440 -12.98 12.41 18.55
C ALA A 440 -14.05 11.37 18.92
N GLN A 441 -14.12 10.27 18.17
CA GLN A 441 -15.08 9.19 18.43
C GLN A 441 -14.84 8.46 19.75
N HIS A 442 -13.64 8.56 20.31
CA HIS A 442 -13.24 7.90 21.55
C HIS A 442 -13.34 8.82 22.79
N ILE A 443 -13.71 10.09 22.64
CA ILE A 443 -13.85 11.04 23.78
C ILE A 443 -14.73 10.48 24.92
N PRO A 444 -15.93 9.91 24.67
CA PRO A 444 -16.77 9.40 25.76
C PRO A 444 -16.06 8.32 26.58
N LYS A 445 -15.30 7.46 25.91
CA LYS A 445 -14.55 6.38 26.52
C LYS A 445 -13.32 6.90 27.27
N LEU A 446 -12.62 7.89 26.73
CA LEU A 446 -11.51 8.56 27.43
C LEU A 446 -11.98 9.28 28.71
N LEU A 447 -13.18 9.86 28.71
CA LEU A 447 -13.78 10.45 29.91
C LEU A 447 -14.11 9.41 30.97
N GLU A 448 -14.66 8.25 30.58
CA GLU A 448 -14.91 7.12 31.49
C GLU A 448 -13.60 6.60 32.10
N ILE A 449 -12.58 6.38 31.26
CA ILE A 449 -11.24 5.99 31.72
C ILE A 449 -10.70 7.02 32.69
N ARG A 450 -10.77 8.32 32.36
CA ARG A 450 -10.28 9.40 33.21
C ARG A 450 -10.95 9.38 34.60
N SER A 451 -12.28 9.23 34.65
CA SER A 451 -13.00 9.13 35.91
C SER A 451 -12.55 7.92 36.74
N LYS A 452 -12.32 6.79 36.08
CA LYS A 452 -11.87 5.56 36.74
C LYS A 452 -10.46 5.69 37.31
N ILE A 453 -9.52 6.21 36.54
CA ILE A 453 -8.12 6.36 36.99
C ILE A 453 -7.97 7.46 38.06
N GLU A 454 -8.87 8.46 38.08
CA GLU A 454 -8.93 9.45 39.16
C GLU A 454 -9.35 8.81 40.49
N VAL A 455 -10.34 7.91 40.48
CA VAL A 455 -10.73 7.12 41.67
C VAL A 455 -9.59 6.21 42.12
N ASN A 456 -8.86 5.62 41.16
CA ASN A 456 -7.70 4.78 41.41
C ASN A 456 -6.41 5.57 41.74
N ARG A 457 -6.51 6.89 41.97
CA ARG A 457 -5.39 7.77 42.38
C ARG A 457 -4.21 7.74 41.40
N ALA A 458 -4.47 7.83 40.10
CA ALA A 458 -3.40 8.04 39.12
C ALA A 458 -2.54 9.28 39.45
N PRO A 459 -1.23 9.26 39.11
CA PRO A 459 -0.32 10.41 39.23
C PRO A 459 -0.91 11.67 38.60
N LYS A 460 -0.60 12.83 39.19
CA LYS A 460 -1.20 14.11 38.77
C LYS A 460 -0.81 14.45 37.34
N GLN A 461 0.43 14.17 36.95
CA GLN A 461 0.90 14.43 35.58
C GLN A 461 0.07 13.66 34.54
N PHE A 462 -0.22 12.38 34.82
CA PHE A 462 -1.03 11.53 33.95
C PHE A 462 -2.45 12.11 33.76
N LEU A 463 -3.10 12.51 34.86
CA LEU A 463 -4.45 13.11 34.83
C LEU A 463 -4.49 14.44 34.07
N ILE A 464 -3.47 15.29 34.27
CA ILE A 464 -3.37 16.60 33.62
C ILE A 464 -3.22 16.42 32.11
N ARG A 465 -2.32 15.52 31.68
CA ARG A 465 -2.02 15.25 30.27
C ARG A 465 -3.18 14.60 29.55
N LEU A 466 -3.83 13.59 30.14
CA LEU A 466 -5.05 13.01 29.58
C LEU A 466 -6.18 14.05 29.48
N GLY A 467 -6.34 14.90 30.50
CA GLY A 467 -7.31 15.99 30.46
C GLY A 467 -7.01 17.03 29.37
N ALA A 468 -5.74 17.33 29.11
CA ALA A 468 -5.33 18.23 28.04
C ALA A 468 -5.64 17.65 26.65
N LEU A 469 -5.35 16.36 26.45
CA LEU A 469 -5.67 15.62 25.23
C LEU A 469 -7.17 15.67 24.91
N ILE A 470 -8.03 15.38 25.89
CA ILE A 470 -9.49 15.40 25.73
C ILE A 470 -9.96 16.80 25.30
N ARG A 471 -9.54 17.85 26.01
CA ARG A 471 -9.94 19.24 25.68
C ARG A 471 -9.47 19.68 24.30
N GLN A 472 -8.25 19.30 23.91
CA GLN A 472 -7.71 19.59 22.59
C GLN A 472 -8.53 18.93 21.49
N THR A 473 -8.94 17.68 21.72
CA THR A 473 -9.75 16.89 20.80
C THR A 473 -11.15 17.49 20.65
N GLU A 474 -11.83 17.78 21.77
CA GLU A 474 -13.15 18.42 21.78
C GLU A 474 -13.15 19.77 21.04
N SER A 475 -12.12 20.59 21.28
CA SER A 475 -11.98 21.91 20.62
C SER A 475 -11.80 21.78 19.10
N ALA A 476 -11.00 20.80 18.66
CA ALA A 476 -10.78 20.54 17.24
C ALA A 476 -12.05 20.01 16.55
N SER A 477 -12.80 19.12 17.20
CA SER A 477 -14.08 18.60 16.68
C SER A 477 -15.15 19.69 16.58
N ALA A 478 -15.25 20.57 17.58
CA ALA A 478 -16.18 21.70 17.56
C ALA A 478 -15.85 22.74 16.48
N GLY A 479 -14.55 22.98 16.23
CA GLY A 479 -14.06 23.83 15.14
C GLY A 479 -14.38 23.26 13.76
N ALA A 480 -14.23 21.95 13.56
CA ALA A 480 -14.56 21.27 12.30
C ALA A 480 -16.08 21.31 12.00
N ALA A 481 -16.94 21.12 13.02
CA ALA A 481 -18.39 21.22 12.87
C ALA A 481 -18.88 22.65 12.59
N SER A 482 -18.13 23.67 13.01
CA SER A 482 -18.46 25.09 12.77
C SER A 482 -17.94 25.60 11.41
N GLY A 483 -17.00 24.89 10.79
CA GLY A 483 -16.40 25.26 9.49
C GLY A 483 -17.20 24.83 8.26
N SER A 484 -18.14 23.88 8.39
CA SER A 484 -18.95 23.38 7.28
C SER A 484 -20.28 24.13 7.08
N GLY A 485 -20.46 25.29 7.71
CA GLY A 485 -21.76 25.95 7.77
C GLY A 485 -21.72 27.48 7.88
N GLN A 486 -20.89 28.20 7.13
CA GLN A 486 -21.13 29.64 6.94
C GLN A 486 -20.40 30.25 5.72
N MET A 487 -20.91 30.00 4.51
CA MET A 487 -20.88 31.04 3.48
C MET A 487 -22.16 31.87 3.59
N GLY A 488 -22.01 33.11 4.04
CA GLY A 488 -23.02 34.16 3.92
C GLY A 488 -23.67 34.58 5.24
N SER A 489 -23.10 35.58 5.92
CA SER A 489 -23.84 36.82 6.21
C SER A 489 -22.86 37.91 6.63
N GLY A 490 -22.97 39.08 6.00
CA GLY A 490 -22.08 40.21 6.22
C GLY A 490 -22.21 40.80 7.63
N GLN A 491 -21.07 41.00 8.29
CA GLN A 491 -20.98 41.85 9.47
C GLN A 491 -21.17 43.33 9.07
N LYS A 492 -22.42 43.80 9.18
CA LYS A 492 -22.72 45.22 9.35
C LYS A 492 -22.29 45.63 10.76
N ARG A 493 -21.35 46.56 10.85
CA ARG A 493 -21.02 47.30 12.08
C ARG A 493 -22.26 48.05 12.57
N PRO A 494 -22.63 48.01 13.85
CA PRO A 494 -23.50 49.03 14.42
C PRO A 494 -22.65 50.24 14.84
N ALA A 495 -23.07 51.41 14.35
CA ALA A 495 -22.62 52.71 14.81
C ALA A 495 -23.69 53.34 15.71
N ALA A 496 -23.23 54.23 16.60
CA ALA A 496 -23.98 55.15 17.46
C ALA A 496 -24.67 54.53 18.69
N GLY A 497 -24.67 55.16 19.87
CA GLY A 497 -24.16 56.48 20.22
C GLY A 497 -24.37 56.77 21.71
N ASN A 498 -23.51 57.66 22.21
CA ASN A 498 -23.57 58.47 23.43
C ASN A 498 -24.73 58.30 24.42
N SER A 499 -24.39 58.18 25.70
CA SER A 499 -24.94 59.06 26.72
C SER A 499 -23.91 59.43 27.79
N ARG A 500 -23.73 60.75 27.89
CA ARG A 500 -22.86 61.53 28.77
C ARG A 500 -23.28 61.41 30.23
N GLY A 501 -22.33 61.65 31.14
CA GLY A 501 -22.66 62.18 32.47
C GLY A 501 -21.49 62.28 33.44
N TYR A 502 -20.74 63.39 33.37
CA TYR A 502 -20.21 64.22 34.48
C TYR A 502 -19.58 63.53 35.73
N SER A 503 -18.44 63.94 36.31
CA SER A 503 -17.97 65.30 36.59
C SER A 503 -16.61 65.29 37.31
N LYS A 504 -15.76 66.28 36.99
CA LYS A 504 -14.77 66.99 37.85
C LYS A 504 -13.59 66.21 38.47
N ARG A 505 -12.42 66.80 38.75
CA ARG A 505 -11.62 67.99 38.36
C ARG A 505 -10.43 68.00 39.32
N SER A 506 -9.20 67.98 38.84
CA SER A 506 -7.97 68.43 39.51
C SER A 506 -6.82 68.25 38.50
N ARG A 507 -5.90 69.17 38.27
CA ARG A 507 -5.69 70.56 38.72
C ARG A 507 -4.94 71.25 37.59
#